data_AF-A0A4Q7AXR1-F1
#
_entry.id   AF-A0A4Q7AXR1-F1
#
_cell.length_a   1.000
_cell.length_b   1.000
_cell.length_c   1.000
_cell.angle_alpha   90.00
_cell.angle_beta   90.00
_cell.angle_gamma   90.00
#
_symmetry.space_group_name_H-M   'P 1'
#
loop_
_entity.id
_entity.type
_entity.pdbx_description
1 polymer ?
#
loop_
_entity_poly.entity_id
_entity_poly.type
_entity_poly.pdbx_seq_one_letter_code
_entity_poly.pdbx_strand_id
1 'polypeptide(L)'
;MKLVYGPGILTAVVVAAALRAETDKKVGWHKSLSNIAVAGPTGISQPITWDLEDPDTDAGYLNSNDITTMIFHDGARYWGNRNCSDDPRFAFEVATRTAQFLLDTIINGCFPFVDEPLTPFLTKDIIDSINAKLTEHVTAKRLIGASVWYDEAENSTEGLSQGLMWIDYDYTPVPTLENLGLNQRITDRYLVDFGQLISNAA
;
A
#
# COMPACT_ATOMS: atom_id res chain seq x y z
N MET A 1 -6.48 -28.68 16.85
CA MET A 1 -6.10 -27.95 15.62
C MET A 1 -5.25 -28.87 14.76
N LYS A 2 -5.69 -29.19 13.53
CA LYS A 2 -4.91 -30.05 12.61
C LYS A 2 -3.93 -29.14 11.86
N LEU A 3 -2.63 -29.42 11.96
CA LEU A 3 -1.60 -28.65 11.25
C LEU A 3 -1.79 -28.87 9.73
N VAL A 4 -2.11 -27.80 9.01
CA VAL A 4 -2.38 -27.85 7.56
C VAL A 4 -1.13 -28.22 6.76
N TYR A 5 0.06 -27.90 7.28
CA TYR A 5 1.36 -28.07 6.61
C TYR A 5 2.31 -29.05 7.32
N GLY A 6 1.81 -29.83 8.29
CA GLY A 6 2.63 -30.72 9.12
C GLY A 6 3.44 -29.98 10.20
N PRO A 7 4.14 -30.71 11.08
CA PRO A 7 5.00 -30.13 12.11
C PRO A 7 6.34 -29.65 11.49
N GLY A 8 6.79 -28.45 11.84
CA GLY A 8 8.07 -27.91 11.38
C GLY A 8 8.21 -26.40 11.61
N ILE A 9 9.42 -25.88 11.39
CA ILE A 9 9.70 -24.44 11.38
C ILE A 9 9.64 -23.96 9.93
N LEU A 10 8.78 -22.98 9.67
CA LEU A 10 8.70 -22.28 8.38
C LEU A 10 9.41 -20.93 8.51
N THR A 11 10.01 -20.45 7.42
CA THR A 11 10.60 -19.11 7.43
C THR A 11 9.50 -18.05 7.31
N ALA A 12 9.57 -17.01 8.15
CA ALA A 12 8.59 -15.92 8.12
C ALA A 12 8.55 -15.22 6.75
N VAL A 13 9.64 -15.24 5.98
CA VAL A 13 9.69 -14.63 4.64
C VAL A 13 8.80 -15.37 3.64
N VAL A 14 8.79 -16.72 3.65
CA VAL A 14 7.95 -17.51 2.73
C VAL A 14 6.47 -17.29 3.03
N VAL A 15 6.13 -17.22 4.32
CA VAL A 15 4.75 -16.93 4.76
C VAL A 15 4.33 -15.52 4.35
N ALA A 16 5.23 -14.53 4.45
CA ALA A 16 4.96 -13.15 4.04
C ALA A 16 4.74 -13.06 2.53
N ALA A 17 5.57 -13.73 1.73
CA ALA A 17 5.44 -13.77 0.27
C ALA A 17 4.10 -14.41 -0.16
N ALA A 18 3.71 -15.52 0.48
CA ALA A 18 2.43 -16.18 0.21
C ALA A 18 1.24 -15.28 0.59
N LEU A 19 1.29 -14.65 1.77
CA LEU A 19 0.27 -13.70 2.22
C LEU A 19 0.17 -12.50 1.29
N ARG A 20 1.30 -11.99 0.81
CA ARG A 20 1.35 -10.87 -0.15
C ARG A 20 0.64 -11.24 -1.45
N ALA A 21 0.96 -12.40 -2.02
CA ALA A 21 0.31 -12.89 -3.24
C ALA A 21 -1.20 -13.11 -3.05
N GLU A 22 -1.61 -13.67 -1.90
CA GLU A 22 -3.02 -13.85 -1.56
C GLU A 22 -3.75 -12.51 -1.42
N THR A 23 -3.12 -11.54 -0.73
CA THR A 23 -3.69 -10.20 -0.51
C THR A 23 -3.81 -9.44 -1.82
N ASP A 24 -2.83 -9.53 -2.71
CA ASP A 24 -2.88 -8.93 -4.06
C ASP A 24 -4.07 -9.46 -4.85
N LYS A 25 -4.34 -10.77 -4.76
CA LYS A 25 -5.45 -11.41 -5.47
C LYS A 25 -6.82 -11.07 -4.89
N LYS A 26 -6.94 -11.01 -3.55
CA LYS A 26 -8.23 -10.86 -2.85
C LYS A 26 -8.64 -9.41 -2.63
N VAL A 27 -7.68 -8.55 -2.32
CA VAL A 27 -7.91 -7.15 -1.95
C VAL A 27 -7.26 -6.23 -2.96
N GLY A 28 -5.99 -6.46 -3.27
CA GLY A 28 -5.18 -5.67 -4.20
C GLY A 28 -3.83 -5.28 -3.60
N TRP A 29 -2.93 -4.85 -4.49
CA TRP A 29 -1.57 -4.42 -4.16
C TRP A 29 -1.51 -3.17 -3.26
N HIS A 30 -2.58 -2.38 -3.21
CA HIS A 30 -2.69 -1.16 -2.40
C HIS A 30 -2.91 -1.45 -0.91
N LYS A 31 -3.17 -2.71 -0.51
CA LYS A 31 -3.36 -3.10 0.88
C LYS A 31 -2.06 -3.68 1.44
N SER A 32 -1.56 -3.11 2.54
CA SER A 32 -0.42 -3.67 3.27
C SER A 32 -0.69 -5.07 3.83
N LEU A 33 0.36 -5.91 3.89
CA LEU A 33 0.36 -7.22 4.56
C LEU A 33 0.18 -7.12 6.08
N SER A 34 0.48 -5.96 6.68
CA SER A 34 0.36 -5.73 8.12
C SER A 34 -1.08 -5.87 8.60
N ASN A 35 -1.22 -6.49 9.77
CA ASN A 35 -2.49 -6.76 10.44
C ASN A 35 -3.49 -7.60 9.61
N ILE A 36 -2.98 -8.47 8.73
CA ILE A 36 -3.79 -9.52 8.09
C ILE A 36 -3.57 -10.84 8.83
N ALA A 37 -4.66 -11.57 9.10
CA ALA A 37 -4.60 -12.87 9.75
C ALA A 37 -3.88 -13.90 8.85
N VAL A 38 -2.93 -14.62 9.42
CA VAL A 38 -2.11 -15.62 8.75
C VAL A 38 -2.53 -17.01 9.19
N ALA A 39 -2.96 -17.83 8.24
CA ALA A 39 -3.33 -19.22 8.50
C ALA A 39 -2.09 -20.12 8.57
N GLY A 40 -1.98 -20.94 9.61
CA GLY A 40 -0.95 -21.98 9.72
C GLY A 40 0.03 -21.81 10.88
N PRO A 41 0.66 -20.63 11.08
CA PRO A 41 1.60 -20.44 12.18
C PRO A 41 0.95 -20.68 13.54
N THR A 42 1.64 -21.40 14.42
CA THR A 42 1.22 -21.68 15.81
C THR A 42 2.11 -20.99 16.84
N GLY A 43 3.17 -20.32 16.40
CA GLY A 43 4.08 -19.55 17.24
C GLY A 43 5.19 -18.90 16.41
N ILE A 44 6.06 -18.15 17.10
CA ILE A 44 7.28 -17.55 16.56
C ILE A 44 8.51 -18.21 17.20
N SER A 45 9.65 -18.20 16.51
CA SER A 45 10.88 -18.84 16.98
C SER A 45 11.54 -18.12 18.17
N GLN A 46 11.29 -16.82 18.31
CA GLN A 46 11.75 -15.98 19.41
C GLN A 46 10.54 -15.23 19.97
N PRO A 47 10.14 -15.46 21.23
CA PRO A 47 9.08 -14.68 21.86
C PRO A 47 9.44 -13.19 21.87
N ILE A 48 8.49 -12.35 21.49
CA ILE A 48 8.59 -10.89 21.54
C ILE A 48 7.38 -10.34 22.27
N THR A 49 7.57 -9.28 23.04
CA THR A 49 6.48 -8.52 23.64
C THR A 49 5.78 -7.65 22.59
N TRP A 50 4.47 -7.49 22.76
CA TRP A 50 3.63 -6.64 21.94
C TRP A 50 2.44 -6.17 22.76
N ASP A 51 2.08 -4.90 22.58
CA ASP A 51 0.91 -4.26 23.15
C ASP A 51 0.33 -3.31 22.10
N LEU A 52 -0.99 -3.12 22.11
CA LEU A 52 -1.68 -2.24 21.17
C LEU A 52 -1.54 -0.76 21.55
N GLU A 53 -1.48 -0.47 22.85
CA GLU A 53 -1.47 0.86 23.43
C GLU A 53 -0.05 1.33 23.77
N ASP A 54 0.86 0.39 24.06
CA ASP A 54 2.25 0.68 24.41
C ASP A 54 3.24 0.39 23.27
N PRO A 55 3.88 1.41 22.68
CA PRO A 55 4.94 1.21 21.69
C PRO A 55 6.26 0.70 22.29
N ASP A 56 6.46 0.78 23.62
CA ASP A 56 7.68 0.31 24.31
C ASP A 56 7.68 -1.21 24.50
N THR A 57 7.64 -1.92 23.37
CA THR A 57 7.65 -3.38 23.27
C THR A 57 8.70 -3.84 22.27
N ASP A 58 9.09 -5.11 22.33
CA ASP A 58 10.05 -5.69 21.38
C ASP A 58 9.55 -5.52 19.93
N ALA A 59 8.25 -5.76 19.70
CA ALA A 59 7.63 -5.57 18.39
C ALA A 59 7.63 -4.08 17.97
N GLY A 60 7.38 -3.16 18.90
CA GLY A 60 7.43 -1.72 18.66
C GLY A 60 8.84 -1.23 18.30
N TYR A 61 9.85 -1.63 19.08
CA TYR A 61 11.26 -1.34 18.83
C TYR A 61 11.74 -1.87 17.47
N LEU A 62 11.39 -3.11 17.12
CA LEU A 62 11.76 -3.68 15.83
C LEU A 62 11.10 -2.92 14.68
N ASN A 63 9.81 -2.60 14.80
CA ASN A 63 9.09 -1.86 13.76
C ASN A 63 9.61 -0.42 13.60
N SER A 64 10.04 0.25 14.68
CA SER A 64 10.68 1.57 14.59
C SER A 64 12.05 1.53 13.89
N ASN A 65 12.63 0.35 13.69
CA ASN A 65 13.84 0.10 12.92
C ASN A 65 13.52 -0.60 11.58
N ASP A 66 12.30 -0.43 11.07
CA ASP A 66 11.81 -0.96 9.80
C ASP A 66 11.82 -2.50 9.70
N ILE A 67 11.82 -3.19 10.84
CA ILE A 67 11.76 -4.66 10.92
C ILE A 67 10.31 -5.08 11.22
N THR A 68 9.67 -5.69 10.23
CA THR A 68 8.34 -6.28 10.39
C THR A 68 8.44 -7.58 11.20
N THR A 69 7.58 -7.71 12.21
CA THR A 69 7.54 -8.88 13.10
C THR A 69 6.23 -9.65 12.94
N MET A 70 6.08 -10.76 13.67
CA MET A 70 4.83 -11.50 13.77
C MET A 70 4.33 -11.50 15.21
N ILE A 71 3.09 -11.10 15.40
CA ILE A 71 2.40 -11.07 16.69
C ILE A 71 1.29 -12.12 16.70
N PHE A 72 0.86 -12.49 17.91
CA PHE A 72 -0.24 -13.43 18.12
C PHE A 72 -1.37 -12.71 18.88
N HIS A 73 -2.17 -11.96 18.13
CA HIS A 73 -3.35 -11.24 18.60
C HIS A 73 -4.52 -11.54 17.66
N ASP A 74 -5.54 -12.25 18.16
CA ASP A 74 -6.62 -12.83 17.34
C ASP A 74 -6.09 -13.64 16.14
N GLY A 75 -5.11 -14.50 16.43
CA GLY A 75 -4.35 -15.28 15.44
C GLY A 75 -2.98 -14.69 15.13
N ALA A 76 -2.22 -15.39 14.29
CA ALA A 76 -0.92 -14.92 13.82
C ALA A 76 -1.11 -13.76 12.83
N ARG A 77 -0.36 -12.67 12.99
CA ARG A 77 -0.43 -11.48 12.13
C ARG A 77 0.96 -10.90 11.95
N TYR A 78 1.27 -10.40 10.76
CA TYR A 78 2.42 -9.51 10.62
C TYR A 78 2.11 -8.16 11.28
N TRP A 79 3.12 -7.60 11.93
CA TRP A 79 3.07 -6.29 12.56
C TRP A 79 4.25 -5.46 12.08
N GLY A 80 3.95 -4.50 11.20
CA GLY A 80 4.93 -3.71 10.47
C GLY A 80 4.65 -3.73 8.97
N ASN A 81 4.88 -2.59 8.35
CA ASN A 81 4.65 -2.33 6.92
C ASN A 81 5.65 -1.34 6.35
N ARG A 82 6.74 -1.07 7.09
CA ARG A 82 7.84 -0.24 6.64
C ARG A 82 8.86 -1.07 5.87
N ASN A 83 9.64 -0.40 5.04
CA ASN A 83 10.79 -0.97 4.38
C ASN A 83 12.08 -0.27 4.80
N CYS A 84 13.21 -0.86 4.45
CA CYS A 84 14.53 -0.30 4.71
C CYS A 84 14.97 0.66 3.60
N SER A 85 14.06 1.50 3.09
CA SER A 85 14.39 2.47 2.04
C SER A 85 14.94 3.77 2.65
N ASP A 86 16.04 4.25 2.09
CA ASP A 86 16.59 5.57 2.44
C ASP A 86 15.74 6.73 1.89
N ASP A 87 14.81 6.46 0.95
CA ASP A 87 13.88 7.45 0.42
C ASP A 87 12.56 7.41 1.23
N PRO A 88 12.22 8.48 1.97
CA PRO A 88 11.02 8.52 2.79
C PRO A 88 9.71 8.31 2.01
N ARG A 89 9.69 8.60 0.70
CA ARG A 89 8.52 8.36 -0.15
C ARG A 89 8.22 6.87 -0.31
N PHE A 90 9.26 6.06 -0.19
CA PHE A 90 9.16 4.61 -0.27
C PHE A 90 9.15 3.94 1.09
N ALA A 91 9.19 4.66 2.21
CA ALA A 91 9.27 4.09 3.56
C ALA A 91 8.22 3.00 3.87
N PHE A 92 7.06 3.02 3.21
CA PHE A 92 6.03 1.98 3.34
C PHE A 92 6.07 0.98 2.18
N GLU A 93 5.91 -0.31 2.48
CA GLU A 93 5.88 -1.37 1.46
C GLU A 93 4.79 -1.14 0.39
N VAL A 94 3.66 -0.53 0.76
CA VAL A 94 2.57 -0.23 -0.19
C VAL A 94 3.01 0.77 -1.24
N ALA A 95 3.85 1.76 -0.89
CA ALA A 95 4.36 2.74 -1.85
C ALA A 95 5.26 2.05 -2.89
N THR A 96 6.21 1.22 -2.42
CA THR A 96 7.08 0.42 -3.31
C THR A 96 6.27 -0.55 -4.18
N ARG A 97 5.31 -1.27 -3.60
CA ARG A 97 4.47 -2.23 -4.32
C ARG A 97 3.61 -1.54 -5.39
N THR A 98 3.07 -0.36 -5.07
CA THR A 98 2.31 0.48 -6.01
C THR A 98 3.19 0.88 -7.19
N ALA A 99 4.39 1.40 -6.92
CA ALA A 99 5.32 1.85 -7.95
C ALA A 99 5.67 0.73 -8.93
N GLN A 100 6.05 -0.44 -8.40
CA GLN A 100 6.39 -1.60 -9.22
C GLN A 100 5.19 -2.08 -10.05
N PHE A 101 4.00 -2.17 -9.43
CA PHE A 101 2.79 -2.58 -10.14
C PHE A 101 2.43 -1.63 -11.28
N LEU A 102 2.48 -0.32 -11.03
CA LEU A 102 2.17 0.69 -12.05
C LEU A 102 3.18 0.65 -13.18
N LEU A 103 4.48 0.57 -12.87
CA LEU A 103 5.54 0.47 -13.86
C LEU A 103 5.33 -0.74 -14.78
N ASP A 104 5.14 -1.93 -14.21
CA ASP A 104 4.90 -3.16 -14.97
C ASP A 104 3.61 -3.05 -15.81
N THR A 105 2.55 -2.48 -15.25
CA THR A 105 1.26 -2.34 -15.93
C THR A 105 1.35 -1.39 -17.11
N ILE A 106 2.00 -0.25 -16.95
CA ILE A 106 2.16 0.77 -17.99
C ILE A 106 3.10 0.25 -19.09
N ILE A 107 4.27 -0.30 -18.73
CA ILE A 107 5.22 -0.84 -19.72
C ILE A 107 4.54 -1.93 -20.57
N ASN A 108 3.84 -2.88 -19.96
CA ASN A 108 3.13 -3.92 -20.69
C ASN A 108 2.00 -3.34 -21.56
N GLY A 109 1.30 -2.32 -21.07
CA GLY A 109 0.25 -1.61 -21.81
C GLY A 109 0.79 -0.81 -23.00
N CYS A 110 2.04 -0.36 -22.94
CA CYS A 110 2.68 0.41 -24.02
C CYS A 110 3.23 -0.46 -25.16
N PHE A 111 3.29 -1.79 -24.98
CA PHE A 111 3.83 -2.70 -26.00
C PHE A 111 3.24 -2.52 -27.40
N PRO A 112 1.92 -2.28 -27.59
CA PRO A 112 1.35 -2.06 -28.93
C PRO A 112 1.83 -0.78 -29.64
N PHE A 113 2.46 0.16 -28.94
CA PHE A 113 2.96 1.41 -29.51
C PHE A 113 4.45 1.33 -29.88
N VAL A 114 5.13 0.27 -29.49
CA VAL A 114 6.55 0.06 -29.80
C VAL A 114 6.70 -0.14 -31.31
N ASP A 115 7.67 0.54 -31.91
CA ASP A 115 7.96 0.55 -33.36
C ASP A 115 6.87 1.15 -34.26
N GLU A 116 5.82 1.76 -33.69
CA GLU A 116 4.83 2.53 -34.46
C GLU A 116 5.40 3.89 -34.92
N PRO A 117 4.91 4.47 -36.03
CA PRO A 117 5.37 5.77 -36.50
C PRO A 117 5.17 6.88 -35.46
N LEU A 118 6.28 7.48 -35.02
CA LEU A 118 6.27 8.60 -34.06
C LEU A 118 5.58 9.81 -34.67
N THR A 119 4.32 10.02 -34.29
CA THR A 119 3.49 11.15 -34.72
C THR A 119 2.85 11.81 -33.49
N PRO A 120 2.47 13.10 -33.56
CA PRO A 120 1.76 13.75 -32.45
C PRO A 120 0.46 13.03 -32.07
N PHE A 121 -0.17 12.33 -33.01
CA PHE A 121 -1.35 11.51 -32.76
C PHE A 121 -1.02 10.28 -31.90
N LEU A 122 0.06 9.55 -32.23
CA LEU A 122 0.54 8.44 -31.42
C LEU A 122 0.88 8.89 -29.98
N THR A 123 1.56 10.03 -29.82
CA THR A 123 1.86 10.61 -28.49
C THR A 123 0.59 10.84 -27.69
N LYS A 124 -0.44 11.44 -28.31
CA LYS A 124 -1.74 11.66 -27.67
C LYS A 124 -2.42 10.33 -27.29
N ASP A 125 -2.43 9.35 -28.19
CA ASP A 125 -3.03 8.03 -27.93
C ASP A 125 -2.35 7.32 -26.75
N ILE A 126 -1.03 7.40 -26.64
CA ILE A 126 -0.27 6.87 -25.50
C ILE A 126 -0.69 7.56 -24.20
N ILE A 127 -0.72 8.89 -24.18
CA ILE A 127 -1.10 9.67 -22.98
C ILE A 127 -2.54 9.32 -22.57
N ASP A 128 -3.48 9.34 -23.50
CA ASP A 128 -4.89 9.05 -23.24
C ASP A 128 -5.05 7.61 -22.73
N SER A 129 -4.29 6.64 -23.27
CA SER A 129 -4.32 5.24 -22.84
C SER A 129 -3.77 5.04 -21.42
N ILE A 130 -2.61 5.63 -21.10
CA ILE A 130 -2.02 5.55 -19.75
C ILE A 130 -2.95 6.26 -18.75
N ASN A 131 -3.44 7.45 -19.10
CA ASN A 131 -4.32 8.24 -18.23
C ASN A 131 -5.64 7.52 -17.95
N ALA A 132 -6.24 6.88 -18.96
CA ALA A 132 -7.43 6.05 -18.76
C ALA A 132 -7.16 4.91 -17.77
N LYS A 133 -5.99 4.26 -17.86
CA LYS A 133 -5.61 3.16 -16.97
C LYS A 133 -5.37 3.62 -15.52
N LEU A 134 -4.69 4.75 -15.34
CA LEU A 134 -4.49 5.32 -14.00
C LEU A 134 -5.81 5.81 -13.39
N THR A 135 -6.69 6.41 -14.20
CA THR A 135 -8.03 6.84 -13.78
C THR A 135 -8.90 5.67 -13.32
N GLU A 136 -8.78 4.50 -13.97
CA GLU A 136 -9.42 3.25 -13.51
C GLU A 136 -9.01 2.91 -12.07
N HIS A 137 -7.73 3.04 -11.74
CA HIS A 137 -7.21 2.75 -10.40
C HIS A 137 -7.58 3.81 -9.36
N VAL A 138 -7.65 5.09 -9.73
CA VAL A 138 -8.19 6.16 -8.87
C VAL A 138 -9.66 5.91 -8.57
N THR A 139 -10.47 5.60 -9.59
CA THR A 139 -11.91 5.29 -9.43
C THR A 139 -12.13 4.06 -8.54
N ALA A 140 -11.27 3.05 -8.68
CA ALA A 140 -11.25 1.86 -7.83
C ALA A 140 -10.68 2.10 -6.41
N LYS A 141 -10.32 3.35 -6.06
CA LYS A 141 -9.70 3.74 -4.77
C LYS A 141 -8.40 2.99 -4.46
N ARG A 142 -7.67 2.59 -5.50
CA ARG A 142 -6.34 1.96 -5.39
C ARG A 142 -5.22 2.99 -5.51
N LEU A 143 -5.54 4.18 -6.01
CA LEU A 143 -4.73 5.39 -5.97
C LEU A 143 -5.57 6.55 -5.42
N ILE A 144 -4.92 7.56 -4.85
CA ILE A 144 -5.59 8.81 -4.45
C ILE A 144 -5.77 9.74 -5.67
N GLY A 145 -4.78 9.77 -6.55
CA GLY A 145 -4.77 10.57 -7.76
C GLY A 145 -3.58 10.19 -8.65
N ALA A 146 -3.66 10.58 -9.92
CA ALA A 146 -2.61 10.39 -10.91
C ALA A 146 -2.85 11.31 -12.10
N SER A 147 -1.78 11.68 -12.80
CA SER A 147 -1.85 12.44 -14.06
C SER A 147 -0.74 12.01 -15.01
N VAL A 148 -0.96 12.24 -16.30
CA VAL A 148 -0.03 11.90 -17.39
C VAL A 148 0.05 13.09 -18.34
N TRP A 149 1.25 13.48 -18.74
CA TRP A 149 1.45 14.60 -19.64
C TRP A 149 2.71 14.41 -20.51
N TYR A 150 2.80 15.23 -21.55
CA TYR A 150 4.00 15.39 -22.35
C TYR A 150 4.79 16.59 -21.84
N ASP A 151 6.04 16.39 -21.45
CA ASP A 151 6.94 17.48 -21.12
C ASP A 151 7.88 17.78 -22.29
N GLU A 152 7.81 19.00 -22.81
CA GLU A 152 8.70 19.47 -23.88
C GLU A 152 10.17 19.52 -23.43
N ALA A 153 10.43 19.74 -22.13
CA ALA A 153 11.78 19.80 -21.60
C ALA A 153 12.50 18.44 -21.67
N GLU A 154 11.76 17.34 -21.55
CA GLU A 154 12.29 15.97 -21.65
C GLU A 154 12.37 15.47 -23.10
N ASN A 155 11.82 16.21 -24.07
CA ASN A 155 11.66 15.77 -25.45
C ASN A 155 12.29 16.75 -26.46
N SER A 156 13.62 16.82 -26.47
CA SER A 156 14.37 17.60 -27.49
C SER A 156 14.08 17.15 -28.93
N THR A 157 14.18 18.10 -29.87
CA THR A 157 14.03 17.84 -31.32
C THR A 157 14.98 16.78 -31.84
N GLU A 158 16.21 16.78 -31.34
CA GLU A 158 17.26 15.83 -31.68
C GLU A 158 16.86 14.42 -31.21
N GLY A 159 16.36 14.29 -29.97
CA GLY A 159 15.89 13.02 -29.43
C GLY A 159 14.70 12.44 -30.22
N LEU A 160 13.70 13.27 -30.50
CA LEU A 160 12.54 12.87 -31.31
C LEU A 160 12.95 12.44 -32.73
N SER A 161 13.96 13.10 -33.33
CA SER A 161 14.48 12.69 -34.65
C SER A 161 15.13 11.30 -34.65
N GLN A 162 15.55 10.82 -33.48
CA GLN A 162 16.09 9.48 -33.27
C GLN A 162 15.03 8.48 -32.77
N GLY A 163 13.75 8.88 -32.73
CA GLY A 163 12.66 8.02 -32.25
C GLY A 163 12.60 7.88 -30.73
N LEU A 164 13.29 8.76 -29.98
CA LEU A 164 13.26 8.77 -28.51
C LEU A 164 12.17 9.71 -28.02
N MET A 165 11.25 9.20 -27.21
CA MET A 165 10.18 9.98 -26.59
C MET A 165 10.00 9.57 -25.13
N TRP A 166 9.81 10.58 -24.27
CA TRP A 166 9.52 10.42 -22.85
C TRP A 166 8.10 10.92 -22.56
N ILE A 167 7.39 10.20 -21.70
CA ILE A 167 6.08 10.57 -21.19
C ILE A 167 6.17 10.59 -19.67
N ASP A 168 5.77 11.71 -19.10
CA ASP A 168 5.76 11.91 -17.67
C ASP A 168 4.41 11.51 -17.09
N TYR A 169 4.47 10.92 -15.90
CA TYR A 169 3.29 10.62 -15.11
C TYR A 169 3.61 10.69 -13.62
N ASP A 170 2.64 11.15 -12.86
CA ASP A 170 2.68 11.13 -11.40
C ASP A 170 1.51 10.32 -10.84
N TYR A 171 1.66 9.92 -9.57
CA TYR A 171 0.62 9.23 -8.84
C TYR A 171 0.81 9.42 -7.34
N THR A 172 -0.30 9.35 -6.61
CA THR A 172 -0.31 9.30 -5.15
C THR A 172 -0.82 7.92 -4.71
N PRO A 173 0.04 7.05 -4.14
CA PRO A 173 -0.40 5.76 -3.62
C PRO A 173 -1.36 5.95 -2.44
N VAL A 174 -2.18 4.94 -2.14
CA VAL A 174 -3.03 4.96 -0.94
C VAL A 174 -2.14 4.79 0.30
N PRO A 175 -2.09 5.77 1.22
CA PRO A 175 -1.26 5.66 2.41
C PRO A 175 -1.81 4.58 3.34
N THR A 176 -0.90 3.87 4.02
CA THR A 176 -1.33 2.98 5.11
C THR A 176 -1.58 3.82 6.36
N LEU A 177 -2.73 3.60 7.00
CA LEU A 177 -2.98 4.14 8.34
C LEU A 177 -2.17 3.32 9.37
N GLU A 178 -0.88 3.65 9.48
CA GLU A 178 0.04 2.98 10.40
C GLU A 178 -0.31 3.28 11.87
N ASN A 179 -0.60 4.55 12.17
CA ASN A 179 -0.90 5.02 13.53
C ASN A 179 -2.21 5.79 13.55
N LEU A 180 -3.19 5.28 14.30
CA LEU A 180 -4.46 5.97 14.55
C LEU A 180 -4.46 6.54 15.97
N GLY A 181 -4.21 7.84 16.08
CA GLY A 181 -4.32 8.57 17.36
C GLY A 181 -5.76 9.01 17.64
N LEU A 182 -6.22 8.83 18.89
CA LEU A 182 -7.52 9.31 19.34
C LEU A 182 -7.35 10.50 20.29
N ASN A 183 -7.99 11.62 19.97
CA ASN A 183 -8.04 12.80 20.84
C ASN A 183 -9.30 12.76 21.71
N GLN A 184 -9.23 12.04 22.82
CA GLN A 184 -10.33 11.94 23.77
C GLN A 184 -10.57 13.27 24.51
N ARG A 185 -11.84 13.66 24.68
CA ARG A 185 -12.23 14.86 25.41
C ARG A 185 -13.43 14.54 26.30
N ILE A 186 -13.32 14.89 27.58
CA ILE A 186 -14.48 14.91 28.49
C ILE A 186 -15.18 16.26 28.27
N THR A 187 -16.52 16.25 28.18
CA THR A 187 -17.31 17.46 27.97
C THR A 187 -18.66 17.37 28.68
N ASP A 188 -19.06 18.49 29.29
CA ASP A 188 -20.38 18.65 29.91
C ASP A 188 -21.45 19.13 28.92
N ARG A 189 -21.11 19.27 27.62
CA ARG A 189 -22.03 19.77 26.58
C ARG A 189 -23.32 18.96 26.49
N TYR A 190 -23.25 17.67 26.81
CA TYR A 190 -24.38 16.75 26.77
C TYR A 190 -25.20 16.71 28.06
N LEU A 191 -24.78 17.47 29.08
CA LEU A 191 -25.53 17.63 30.34
C LEU A 191 -26.46 18.84 30.31
N VAL A 192 -26.33 19.73 29.31
CA VAL A 192 -27.27 20.83 29.11
C VAL A 192 -28.63 20.23 28.75
N ASP A 193 -29.70 20.73 29.39
CA ASP A 193 -31.07 20.22 29.28
C ASP A 193 -31.27 18.76 29.76
N PHE A 194 -30.50 18.33 30.77
CA PHE A 194 -30.65 17.01 31.39
C PHE A 194 -32.12 16.66 31.74
N GLY A 195 -32.91 17.66 32.18
CA GLY A 195 -34.36 17.48 32.42
C GLY A 195 -35.18 17.12 31.17
N GLN A 196 -34.84 17.65 29.99
CA GLN A 196 -35.46 17.26 28.73
C GLN A 196 -34.99 15.87 28.26
N LEU A 197 -33.73 15.52 28.53
CA LEU A 197 -33.22 14.18 28.24
C LEU A 197 -33.97 13.10 29.03
N ILE A 198 -34.34 13.36 30.29
CA ILE A 198 -35.20 12.47 31.09
C ILE A 198 -36.55 12.25 30.40
N SER A 199 -37.15 13.31 29.86
CA SER A 199 -38.48 13.23 29.23
C SER A 199 -38.47 12.46 27.89
N ASN A 200 -37.31 12.39 27.23
CA ASN A 200 -37.11 11.69 25.96
C ASN A 200 -36.61 10.25 26.13
N ALA A 201 -36.32 9.81 27.36
CA ALA A 201 -35.97 8.43 27.65
C ALA A 201 -37.26 7.61 27.82
N ALA A 202 -37.85 7.17 26.69
CA ALA A 202 -38.98 6.24 26.63
C ALA A 202 -38.57 4.95 25.92
#